data_AF-Q9KIG5-F1
#
_entry.id   AF-Q9KIG5-F1
#
_cell.length_a   1.000
_cell.length_b   1.000
_cell.length_c   1.000
_cell.angle_alpha   90.00
_cell.angle_beta   90.00
_cell.angle_gamma   90.00
#
_symmetry.space_group_name_H-M   'P 1'
#
loop_
_entity.id
_entity.type
_entity.pdbx_description
1 polymer ?
#
loop_
_entity_poly.entity_id
_entity_poly.type
_entity_poly.pdbx_seq_one_letter_code
_entity_poly.pdbx_strand_id
1 'polypeptide(L)'
;IRNPHNFELIVERAGVPVILDAGAGTASDAALAMELGCAGVMLASAVTRAQEPVLMAGAMRAAVEAGRLARLAGRIPRRWFATASSPAEGLAVLDPERPAF
;
A
#
# COMPACT_ATOMS: atom_id res chain seq x y z
N ILE A 1 -5.60 6.57 6.63
CA ILE A 1 -6.13 5.62 7.65
C ILE A 1 -5.27 5.71 8.90
N ARG A 2 -5.84 6.01 10.08
CA ARG A 2 -5.06 6.30 11.30
C ARG A 2 -4.84 5.08 12.22
N ASN A 3 -5.70 4.07 12.15
CA ASN A 3 -5.58 2.86 12.96
C ASN A 3 -5.74 1.60 12.09
N PRO A 4 -4.68 1.17 11.39
CA PRO A 4 -4.72 -0.02 10.52
C PRO A 4 -5.03 -1.32 11.29
N HIS A 5 -4.55 -1.43 12.53
CA HIS A 5 -4.74 -2.63 13.34
C HIS A 5 -6.21 -2.88 13.67
N ASN A 6 -6.96 -1.83 14.03
CA ASN A 6 -8.40 -1.96 14.24
C ASN A 6 -9.15 -2.37 12.96
N PHE A 7 -8.69 -1.90 11.79
CA PHE A 7 -9.28 -2.29 10.52
C PHE A 7 -9.10 -3.79 10.25
N GLU A 8 -7.89 -4.30 10.43
CA GLU A 8 -7.61 -5.74 10.29
C GLU A 8 -8.51 -6.55 11.25
N LEU A 9 -8.59 -6.17 12.52
CA LEU A 9 -9.46 -6.85 13.49
C LEU A 9 -10.94 -6.84 13.10
N ILE A 10 -11.46 -5.73 12.57
CA ILE A 10 -12.86 -5.65 12.12
C ILE A 10 -13.06 -6.56 10.91
N VAL A 11 -12.20 -6.48 9.90
CA VAL A 11 -12.28 -7.28 8.68
C VAL A 11 -12.20 -8.77 8.98
N GLU A 12 -11.26 -9.19 9.84
CA GLU A 12 -11.08 -10.58 10.24
C GLU A 12 -12.29 -11.13 11.01
N ARG A 13 -12.92 -10.31 11.87
CA ARG A 13 -14.00 -10.76 12.75
C ARG A 13 -15.40 -10.61 12.15
N ALA A 14 -15.60 -9.75 11.17
CA ALA A 14 -16.93 -9.39 10.68
C ALA A 14 -17.70 -10.57 10.07
N GLY A 15 -17.01 -11.53 9.43
CA GLY A 15 -17.64 -12.66 8.75
C GLY A 15 -18.52 -12.28 7.54
N VAL A 16 -18.58 -10.98 7.20
CA VAL A 16 -19.33 -10.39 6.09
C VAL A 16 -18.47 -9.36 5.37
N PRO A 17 -18.80 -8.95 4.13
CA PRO A 17 -18.06 -7.92 3.42
C PRO A 17 -18.03 -6.59 4.19
N VAL A 18 -16.83 -6.08 4.47
CA VAL A 18 -16.62 -4.78 5.13
C VAL A 18 -16.26 -3.73 4.08
N ILE A 19 -16.99 -2.62 4.06
CA ILE A 19 -16.72 -1.48 3.18
C ILE A 19 -16.17 -0.34 4.03
N LEU A 20 -15.04 0.25 3.61
CA LEU A 20 -14.58 1.51 4.19
C LEU A 20 -15.52 2.62 3.72
N ASP A 21 -16.23 3.24 4.66
CA ASP A 21 -17.00 4.46 4.41
C ASP A 21 -16.36 5.65 5.15
N ALA A 22 -16.23 6.77 4.42
CA ALA A 22 -15.60 8.00 4.85
C ALA A 22 -14.12 7.87 5.28
N GLY A 23 -13.45 9.02 5.46
CA GLY A 23 -12.09 9.09 5.99
C GLY A 23 -10.93 8.80 5.02
N ALA A 24 -11.21 8.31 3.80
CA ALA A 24 -10.23 8.31 2.72
C ALA A 24 -10.08 9.73 2.15
N GLY A 25 -8.87 10.30 2.18
CA GLY A 25 -8.58 11.62 1.65
C GLY A 25 -7.96 11.59 0.25
N THR A 26 -7.25 10.51 -0.08
CA THR A 26 -6.58 10.34 -1.37
C THR A 26 -6.47 8.87 -1.76
N ALA A 27 -5.93 8.60 -2.95
CA ALA A 27 -5.77 7.27 -3.53
C ALA A 27 -5.03 6.28 -2.59
N SER A 28 -3.97 6.73 -1.89
CA SER A 28 -3.21 5.85 -0.99
C SER A 28 -4.04 5.35 0.21
N ASP A 29 -5.03 6.11 0.68
CA ASP A 29 -5.95 5.63 1.72
C ASP A 29 -6.84 4.50 1.20
N ALA A 30 -7.35 4.64 -0.03
CA ALA A 30 -8.18 3.62 -0.66
C ALA A 30 -7.39 2.33 -0.91
N ALA A 31 -6.15 2.45 -1.42
CA ALA A 31 -5.26 1.30 -1.60
C ALA A 31 -5.01 0.58 -0.28
N LEU A 32 -4.67 1.34 0.77
CA LEU A 32 -4.43 0.76 2.10
C LEU A 32 -5.68 0.09 2.67
N ALA A 33 -6.87 0.63 2.49
CA ALA A 33 -8.11 -0.02 2.93
C ALA A 33 -8.29 -1.41 2.30
N MET A 34 -8.04 -1.52 0.99
CA MET A 34 -8.12 -2.78 0.26
C MET A 34 -7.00 -3.75 0.69
N GLU A 35 -5.79 -3.25 0.94
CA GLU A 35 -4.68 -4.05 1.51
C GLU A 35 -4.99 -4.59 2.91
N LEU A 36 -5.79 -3.88 3.71
CA LEU A 36 -6.24 -4.32 5.03
C LEU A 36 -7.44 -5.28 4.96
N GLY A 37 -7.93 -5.58 3.75
CA GLY A 37 -8.95 -6.59 3.49
C GLY A 37 -10.38 -6.06 3.41
N CYS A 38 -10.60 -4.75 3.28
CA CYS A 38 -11.92 -4.24 2.92
C CYS A 38 -12.37 -4.82 1.56
N ALA A 39 -13.66 -5.12 1.45
CA ALA A 39 -14.29 -5.59 0.22
C ALA A 39 -14.47 -4.45 -0.81
N GLY A 40 -14.51 -3.21 -0.34
CA GLY A 40 -14.61 -2.01 -1.16
C GLY A 40 -14.41 -0.73 -0.35
N VAL A 41 -14.44 0.41 -1.05
CA VAL A 41 -14.33 1.75 -0.47
C VAL A 41 -15.46 2.61 -1.03
N MET A 42 -16.20 3.28 -0.15
CA MET A 42 -17.18 4.30 -0.51
C MET A 42 -16.53 5.68 -0.47
N LEU A 43 -16.67 6.44 -1.56
CA LEU A 43 -16.01 7.72 -1.77
C LEU A 43 -17.04 8.79 -2.09
N ALA A 44 -16.90 9.96 -1.47
CA ALA A 44 -17.66 11.15 -1.80
C ALA A 44 -16.73 12.36 -1.86
N SER A 45 -16.50 13.00 -0.72
CA SER A 45 -15.86 14.31 -0.64
C SER A 45 -14.41 14.34 -1.14
N ALA A 46 -13.71 13.21 -1.11
CA ALA A 46 -12.35 13.10 -1.64
C ALA A 46 -12.29 13.29 -3.16
N VAL A 47 -13.36 12.92 -3.88
CA VAL A 47 -13.50 13.11 -5.32
C VAL A 47 -14.20 14.44 -5.60
N THR A 48 -15.35 14.70 -4.97
CA THR A 48 -16.19 15.87 -5.30
C THR A 48 -15.58 17.20 -4.90
N ARG A 49 -14.65 17.21 -3.93
CA ARG A 49 -13.92 18.43 -3.50
C ARG A 49 -12.45 18.44 -3.94
N ALA A 50 -12.03 17.52 -4.80
CA ALA A 50 -10.68 17.58 -5.38
C ALA A 50 -10.57 18.78 -6.33
N GLN A 51 -9.35 19.31 -6.52
CA GLN A 51 -9.12 20.31 -7.56
C GLN A 51 -9.48 19.78 -8.95
N GLU A 52 -9.16 18.50 -9.21
CA GLU A 52 -9.49 17.81 -10.45
C GLU A 52 -10.29 16.52 -10.17
N PRO A 53 -11.63 16.60 -10.07
CA PRO A 53 -12.47 15.47 -9.65
C PRO A 53 -12.38 14.25 -10.56
N VAL A 54 -12.35 14.43 -11.88
CA VAL A 54 -12.27 13.32 -12.85
C VAL A 54 -10.93 12.58 -12.72
N LEU A 55 -9.84 13.34 -12.58
CA LEU A 55 -8.51 12.77 -12.36
C LEU A 55 -8.45 12.01 -11.02
N MET A 56 -9.00 12.60 -9.95
CA MET A 56 -9.06 11.94 -8.63
C MET A 56 -9.92 10.68 -8.65
N ALA A 57 -11.05 10.67 -9.37
CA ALA A 57 -11.87 9.48 -9.56
C ALA A 57 -11.07 8.35 -10.24
N GLY A 58 -10.30 8.69 -11.28
CA GLY A 58 -9.38 7.76 -11.94
C GLY A 58 -8.31 7.21 -11.00
N ALA A 59 -7.69 8.08 -10.18
CA ALA A 59 -6.69 7.69 -9.20
C ALA A 59 -7.28 6.76 -8.11
N MET A 60 -8.47 7.06 -7.61
CA MET A 60 -9.18 6.24 -6.63
C MET A 60 -9.53 4.86 -7.19
N ARG A 61 -10.04 4.79 -8.43
CA ARG A 61 -10.31 3.51 -9.12
C ARG A 61 -9.04 2.66 -9.19
N ALA A 62 -7.94 3.25 -9.67
CA ALA A 62 -6.66 2.55 -9.79
C ALA A 62 -6.14 2.06 -8.42
N ALA A 63 -6.30 2.87 -7.37
CA ALA A 63 -5.90 2.49 -6.02
C ALA A 63 -6.71 1.34 -5.43
N VAL A 64 -8.03 1.33 -5.64
CA VAL A 64 -8.89 0.21 -5.19
C VAL A 64 -8.47 -1.09 -5.88
N GLU A 65 -8.22 -1.03 -7.19
CA GLU A 65 -7.78 -2.18 -7.98
C GLU A 65 -6.39 -2.66 -7.54
N ALA A 66 -5.42 -1.73 -7.42
CA ALA A 66 -4.07 -2.05 -6.97
C ALA A 66 -4.03 -2.63 -5.55
N GLY A 67 -4.77 -2.05 -4.60
CA GLY A 67 -4.81 -2.53 -3.21
C GLY A 67 -5.46 -3.91 -3.09
N ARG A 68 -6.51 -4.19 -3.88
CA ARG A 68 -7.12 -5.52 -3.94
C ARG A 68 -6.14 -6.55 -4.50
N LEU A 69 -5.45 -6.22 -5.59
CA LEU A 69 -4.43 -7.10 -6.16
C LEU A 69 -3.28 -7.35 -5.18
N ALA A 70 -2.80 -6.31 -4.49
CA ALA A 70 -1.74 -6.43 -3.48
C ALA A 70 -2.15 -7.34 -2.31
N ARG A 71 -3.41 -7.26 -1.85
CA ARG A 71 -3.95 -8.15 -0.80
C ARG A 71 -3.94 -9.61 -1.24
N LEU A 72 -4.33 -9.88 -2.49
CA LEU A 72 -4.41 -11.21 -3.07
C LEU A 72 -3.01 -11.78 -3.36
N ALA A 73 -2.08 -10.95 -3.80
CA ALA A 73 -0.71 -11.34 -4.09
C ALA A 73 0.07 -11.73 -2.82
N GLY A 74 -0.32 -11.20 -1.66
CA GLY A 74 0.39 -11.42 -0.40
C GLY A 74 1.69 -10.61 -0.38
N ARG A 75 1.63 -9.42 0.21
CA ARG A 75 2.83 -8.57 0.37
C ARG A 75 3.92 -9.27 1.17
N ILE A 76 5.18 -8.94 0.87
CA ILE A 76 6.31 -9.37 1.70
C ILE A 76 6.14 -8.89 3.15
N PRO A 77 6.65 -9.65 4.16
CA PRO A 77 6.62 -9.23 5.55
C PRO A 77 7.31 -7.89 5.76
N ARG A 78 6.69 -7.01 6.56
CA ARG A 78 7.33 -5.76 6.97
C ARG A 78 8.48 -6.09 7.92
N ARG A 79 9.68 -5.64 7.57
CA ARG A 79 10.85 -5.67 8.45
C ARG A 79 11.05 -4.30 9.08
N TRP A 80 11.39 -4.29 10.36
CA TRP A 80 11.69 -3.07 11.12
C TRP A 80 13.15 -2.65 11.02
N PHE A 81 14.01 -3.58 10.64
CA PHE A 81 15.43 -3.34 10.42
C PHE A 81 15.77 -3.58 8.95
N ALA A 82 16.55 -2.66 8.39
CA ALA A 82 17.12 -2.84 7.07
C ALA A 82 18.12 -4.01 7.13
N THR A 83 17.95 -4.98 6.24
CA THR A 83 18.99 -5.96 5.91
C THR A 83 19.49 -5.59 4.53
N ALA A 84 20.80 -5.59 4.31
CA ALA A 84 21.33 -5.38 2.97
C ALA A 84 20.67 -6.38 2.01
N SER A 85 20.03 -5.87 0.94
CA SER A 85 19.36 -6.70 -0.07
C SER A 85 20.37 -7.44 -0.95
N SER A 86 21.61 -6.97 -0.96
CA SER A 86 22.72 -7.53 -1.70
C SER A 86 23.62 -8.30 -0.73
N PRO A 87 23.90 -9.60 -0.98
CA PRO A 87 24.95 -10.30 -0.28
C PRO A 87 26.28 -9.57 -0.47
N ALA A 88 27.11 -9.47 0.58
CA ALA A 88 28.51 -9.07 0.41
C ALA A 88 29.34 -10.19 -0.24
N GLU A 89 28.81 -11.42 -0.26
CA GLU A 89 29.37 -12.54 -1.02
C GLU A 89 29.40 -12.22 -2.52
N GLY A 90 30.60 -12.24 -3.10
CA GLY A 90 30.81 -11.98 -4.53
C GLY A 90 31.18 -10.52 -4.86
N LEU A 91 31.27 -9.62 -3.88
CA LEU A 91 31.90 -8.32 -4.11
C LEU A 91 33.39 -8.50 -4.38
N ALA A 92 33.86 -8.00 -5.52
CA ALA A 92 35.29 -7.94 -5.81
C ALA A 92 35.98 -7.09 -4.75
N VAL A 93 37.04 -7.62 -4.14
CA VAL A 93 37.93 -6.81 -3.31
C VAL A 93 38.67 -5.88 -4.25
N LEU A 94 38.21 -4.63 -4.34
CA LEU A 94 38.90 -3.58 -5.05
C LEU A 94 40.01 -3.08 -4.15
N ASP A 95 41.25 -3.25 -4.61
CA ASP A 95 42.42 -2.64 -4.00
C ASP A 95 42.40 -1.14 -4.34
N PRO A 96 42.20 -0.24 -3.36
CA PRO A 96 42.09 1.20 -3.62
C PRO A 96 43.40 1.81 -4.13
N GLU A 97 44.52 1.13 -3.94
CA GLU A 97 45.85 1.58 -4.38
C GLU A 97 46.23 1.03 -5.76
N ARG A 98 45.45 0.10 -6.34
CA ARG A 98 45.79 -0.55 -7.60
C ARG A 98 45.11 0.15 -8.77
N PRO A 99 45.86 0.77 -9.70
CA PRO A 99 45.25 1.44 -10.84
C PRO A 99 44.51 0.44 -11.72
N ALA A 100 43.33 0.83 -12.20
CA ALA A 100 42.53 0.01 -13.12
C ALA A 100 43.07 0.15 -14.55
N PHE A 101 44.27 -0.37 -14.82
CA PHE A 101 44.80 -0.57 -16.16
C PHE A 101 45.52 -1.91 -16.25
#